data_AF-A0A2K8N5Q4-F1
#
_entry.id   AF-A0A2K8N5Q4-F1
#
_cell.length_a   1.000
_cell.length_b   1.000
_cell.length_c   1.000
_cell.angle_alpha   90.00
_cell.angle_beta   90.00
_cell.angle_gamma   90.00
#
_symmetry.space_group_name_H-M   'P 1'
#
loop_
_entity.id
_entity.type
_entity.pdbx_description
1 polymer ?
#
loop_
_entity_poly.entity_id
_entity_poly.type
_entity_poly.pdbx_seq_one_letter_code
_entity_poly.pdbx_strand_id
1 'polypeptide(L)'
;MRALRITLCVCILVVLGLGGNVHVRAESGPLMQIEVNTDTHRLTVYRDGIAIKQYPVALGRPDSPTPIGNWKLINKYKNWGGGFGTRWLGLNVPWGIYGIHGTNRPHSIGWSASAGCIRMRNRDVEELYEMIRVGTPVRIVGDPLQYMRRLKDGDIGTDVWLVQDRLLRLGFYRGPCNGRFSLSTQAALKAFERSQHLPVDGVVSVRDYHALGLIE
;
A
#
# COMPACT_ATOMS: atom_id res chain seq x y z
N MET A 1 -16.35 -60.97 30.24
CA MET A 1 -16.21 -60.27 28.95
C MET A 1 -16.02 -58.79 29.24
N ARG A 2 -14.78 -58.28 29.22
CA ARG A 2 -14.43 -56.89 29.53
C ARG A 2 -13.85 -56.22 28.28
N ALA A 3 -14.37 -55.05 27.95
CA ALA A 3 -14.00 -54.24 26.79
C ALA A 3 -12.59 -53.66 26.93
N LEU A 4 -11.80 -53.74 25.85
CA LEU A 4 -10.43 -53.21 25.75
C LEU A 4 -10.49 -51.76 25.23
N ARG A 5 -10.02 -50.81 26.04
CA ARG A 5 -9.80 -49.41 25.64
C ARG A 5 -8.48 -49.30 24.88
N ILE A 6 -8.53 -48.82 23.64
CA ILE A 6 -7.34 -48.47 22.85
C ILE A 6 -6.98 -47.02 23.18
N THR A 7 -5.91 -46.81 23.95
CA THR A 7 -5.33 -45.49 24.19
C THR A 7 -4.22 -45.25 23.17
N LEU A 8 -4.38 -44.16 22.44
CA LEU A 8 -3.46 -43.59 21.46
C LEU A 8 -2.08 -43.33 22.09
N CYS A 9 -1.03 -44.02 21.61
CA CYS A 9 0.35 -43.75 22.02
C CYS A 9 0.98 -42.77 21.02
N VAL A 10 0.93 -41.47 21.35
CA VAL A 10 1.73 -40.45 20.66
C VAL A 10 3.18 -40.67 21.08
N CYS A 11 4.01 -41.14 20.16
CA CYS A 11 5.46 -41.24 20.36
C CYS A 11 6.04 -39.82 20.42
N ILE A 12 6.22 -39.31 21.64
CA ILE A 12 7.03 -38.12 21.89
C ILE A 12 8.49 -38.58 21.85
N LEU A 13 9.20 -38.23 20.78
CA LEU A 13 10.64 -38.38 20.74
C LEU A 13 11.25 -37.33 21.69
N VAL A 14 11.53 -37.72 22.93
CA VAL A 14 12.23 -36.86 23.90
C VAL A 14 13.72 -36.91 23.58
N VAL A 15 14.22 -35.89 22.89
CA VAL A 15 15.67 -35.62 22.85
C VAL A 15 16.02 -34.91 24.14
N LEU A 16 16.61 -35.64 25.10
CA LEU A 16 17.17 -35.06 26.33
C LEU A 16 18.45 -34.29 26.01
N GLY A 17 18.29 -33.05 25.55
CA GLY A 17 19.36 -32.05 25.50
C GLY A 17 19.37 -31.24 26.79
N LEU A 18 20.48 -31.29 27.52
CA LEU A 18 20.73 -30.48 28.70
C LEU A 18 20.77 -28.99 28.32
N GLY A 19 19.97 -28.16 28.99
CA GLY A 19 20.18 -26.72 29.09
C GLY A 19 20.00 -25.92 27.81
N GLY A 20 18.75 -25.73 27.39
CA GLY A 20 18.40 -24.72 26.38
C GLY A 20 16.92 -24.41 26.47
N ASN A 21 16.58 -23.13 26.64
CA ASN A 21 15.19 -22.67 26.56
C ASN A 21 14.56 -23.21 25.27
N VAL A 22 13.54 -24.05 25.43
CA VAL A 22 12.69 -24.48 24.32
C VAL A 22 11.90 -23.24 23.89
N HIS A 23 12.46 -22.49 22.94
CA HIS A 23 11.69 -21.52 22.20
C HIS A 23 10.72 -22.32 21.32
N VAL A 24 9.53 -22.58 21.86
CA VAL A 24 8.35 -22.86 21.05
C VAL A 24 8.19 -21.67 20.11
N ARG A 25 8.65 -21.79 18.86
CA ARG A 25 8.23 -20.87 17.82
C ARG A 25 6.73 -21.06 17.71
N ALA A 26 5.97 -20.07 18.17
CA ALA A 26 4.55 -19.99 17.89
C ALA A 26 4.41 -20.15 16.37
N GLU A 27 3.76 -21.21 15.93
CA GLU A 27 3.35 -21.33 14.54
C GLU A 27 2.42 -20.15 14.26
N SER A 28 2.96 -19.11 13.64
CA SER A 28 2.16 -18.01 13.13
C SER A 28 1.18 -18.63 12.16
N GLY A 29 -0.13 -18.47 12.44
CA GLY A 29 -1.17 -18.87 11.49
C GLY A 29 -0.89 -18.33 10.08
N PRO A 30 -1.57 -18.88 9.06
CA PRO A 30 -1.18 -18.70 7.66
C PRO A 30 -0.96 -17.22 7.32
N LEU A 31 0.14 -16.93 6.62
CA LEU A 31 0.54 -15.57 6.28
C LEU A 31 -0.38 -15.05 5.19
N MET A 32 -1.31 -14.19 5.59
CA MET A 32 -2.18 -13.47 4.67
C MET A 32 -1.47 -12.22 4.14
N GLN A 33 -1.63 -11.94 2.85
CA GLN A 33 -1.14 -10.72 2.20
C GLN A 33 -2.14 -10.25 1.14
N ILE A 34 -2.23 -8.95 0.96
CA ILE A 34 -2.94 -8.33 -0.16
C ILE A 34 -1.93 -7.74 -1.13
N GLU A 35 -2.18 -7.93 -2.41
CA GLU A 35 -1.54 -7.19 -3.48
C GLU A 35 -2.58 -6.42 -4.28
N VAL A 36 -2.30 -5.18 -4.62
CA VAL A 36 -3.09 -4.39 -5.56
C VAL A 36 -2.19 -4.05 -6.74
N ASN A 37 -2.58 -4.46 -7.93
CA ASN A 37 -1.88 -4.14 -9.17
C ASN A 37 -2.64 -3.00 -9.88
N THR A 38 -1.97 -1.86 -10.07
CA THR A 38 -2.61 -0.65 -10.61
C THR A 38 -2.78 -0.67 -12.12
N ASP A 39 -2.00 -1.49 -12.82
CA ASP A 39 -2.05 -1.59 -14.28
C ASP A 39 -3.23 -2.47 -14.75
N THR A 40 -3.62 -3.44 -13.93
CA THR A 40 -4.68 -4.42 -14.24
C THR A 40 -5.99 -4.18 -13.49
N HIS A 41 -6.02 -3.18 -12.59
CA HIS A 41 -7.15 -2.90 -11.70
C HIS A 41 -7.59 -4.13 -10.89
N ARG A 42 -6.61 -4.88 -10.35
CA ARG A 42 -6.85 -6.09 -9.56
C ARG A 42 -6.33 -5.99 -8.14
N LEU A 43 -7.12 -6.53 -7.21
CA LEU A 43 -6.69 -6.85 -5.86
C LEU A 43 -6.63 -8.37 -5.72
N THR A 44 -5.47 -8.91 -5.38
CA THR A 44 -5.24 -10.35 -5.17
C THR A 44 -4.95 -10.59 -3.70
N VAL A 45 -5.58 -11.62 -3.13
CA VAL A 45 -5.31 -12.09 -1.77
C VAL A 45 -4.46 -13.34 -1.84
N TYR A 46 -3.36 -13.34 -1.09
CA TYR A 46 -2.47 -14.48 -0.94
C TYR A 46 -2.59 -15.08 0.46
N ARG A 47 -2.45 -16.41 0.53
CA ARG A 47 -2.27 -17.20 1.74
C ARG A 47 -1.00 -18.03 1.57
N ASP A 48 -0.01 -17.80 2.41
CA ASP A 48 1.30 -18.47 2.34
C ASP A 48 1.94 -18.36 0.95
N GLY A 49 1.82 -17.19 0.32
CA GLY A 49 2.33 -16.91 -1.03
C GLY A 49 1.47 -17.44 -2.18
N ILE A 50 0.40 -18.19 -1.91
CA ILE A 50 -0.50 -18.74 -2.93
C ILE A 50 -1.70 -17.80 -3.11
N ALA A 51 -1.99 -17.39 -4.35
CA ALA A 51 -3.16 -16.58 -4.66
C ALA A 51 -4.45 -17.39 -4.45
N ILE A 52 -5.33 -16.93 -3.55
CA ILE A 52 -6.58 -17.63 -3.20
C ILE A 52 -7.84 -16.90 -3.68
N LYS A 53 -7.75 -15.59 -3.92
CA LYS A 53 -8.85 -14.75 -4.42
C LYS A 53 -8.31 -13.60 -5.24
N GLN A 54 -9.11 -13.15 -6.20
CA GLN A 54 -8.83 -11.95 -6.98
C GLN A 54 -10.13 -11.18 -7.25
N TYR A 55 -10.06 -9.86 -7.12
CA TYR A 55 -11.20 -8.96 -7.25
C TYR A 55 -10.89 -7.82 -8.23
N PRO A 56 -11.86 -7.40 -9.06
CA PRO A 56 -11.75 -6.15 -9.79
C PRO A 56 -11.88 -4.97 -8.82
N VAL A 57 -11.09 -3.91 -9.01
CA VAL A 57 -11.10 -2.71 -8.16
C VAL A 57 -11.17 -1.42 -8.98
N ALA A 58 -11.67 -0.34 -8.37
CA ALA A 58 -11.42 1.01 -8.88
C ALA A 58 -10.24 1.62 -8.13
N LEU A 59 -9.45 2.43 -8.83
CA LEU A 59 -8.22 3.02 -8.30
C LEU A 59 -8.23 4.54 -8.44
N GLY A 60 -7.18 5.19 -7.95
CA GLY A 60 -6.99 6.63 -8.03
C GLY A 60 -6.95 7.11 -9.47
N ARG A 61 -7.50 8.30 -9.70
CA ARG A 61 -7.41 9.01 -10.98
C ARG A 61 -5.98 9.53 -11.22
N PRO A 62 -5.64 9.91 -12.46
CA PRO A 62 -4.33 10.48 -12.79
C PRO A 62 -3.87 11.65 -11.91
N ASP A 63 -4.81 12.48 -11.43
CA ASP A 63 -4.56 13.63 -10.55
C ASP A 63 -4.34 13.24 -9.07
N SER A 64 -4.81 12.06 -8.68
CA SER A 64 -4.88 11.54 -7.32
C SER A 64 -4.61 10.03 -7.30
N PRO A 65 -3.43 9.59 -7.76
CA PRO A 65 -3.14 8.17 -7.98
C PRO A 65 -3.17 7.36 -6.69
N THR A 66 -3.45 6.06 -6.81
CA THR A 66 -3.36 5.14 -5.68
C THR A 66 -1.90 5.03 -5.21
N PRO A 67 -1.63 5.07 -3.90
CA PRO A 67 -0.27 5.14 -3.38
C PRO A 67 0.49 3.81 -3.60
N ILE A 68 1.33 3.75 -4.63
CA ILE A 68 2.26 2.63 -4.86
C ILE A 68 3.20 2.51 -3.65
N GLY A 69 3.42 1.29 -3.16
CA GLY A 69 4.27 1.04 -1.99
C GLY A 69 3.85 -0.16 -1.15
N ASN A 70 4.49 -0.31 0.01
CA ASN A 70 4.19 -1.35 0.98
C ASN A 70 3.51 -0.74 2.21
N TRP A 71 2.29 -1.19 2.47
CA TRP A 71 1.43 -0.68 3.53
C TRP A 71 1.00 -1.79 4.48
N LYS A 72 0.39 -1.40 5.59
CA LYS A 72 -0.24 -2.28 6.56
C LYS A 72 -1.68 -1.83 6.77
N LEU A 73 -2.55 -2.81 6.91
CA LEU A 73 -3.93 -2.56 7.34
C LEU A 73 -3.93 -2.17 8.82
N ILE A 74 -4.46 -1.01 9.17
CA ILE A 74 -4.40 -0.46 10.54
C ILE A 74 -5.74 -0.45 11.28
N ASN A 75 -6.86 -0.45 10.57
CA ASN A 75 -8.19 -0.45 11.17
C ASN A 75 -9.25 -0.97 10.19
N LYS A 76 -10.42 -1.33 10.74
CA LYS A 76 -11.54 -1.91 10.01
C LYS A 76 -12.86 -1.38 10.57
N TYR A 77 -13.78 -0.97 9.69
CA TYR A 77 -15.11 -0.51 10.08
C TYR A 77 -16.19 -1.03 9.13
N LYS A 78 -17.39 -1.32 9.66
CA LYS A 78 -18.54 -1.75 8.86
C LYS A 78 -19.30 -0.59 8.21
N ASN A 79 -19.32 0.60 8.80
CA ASN A 79 -20.09 1.73 8.24
C ASN A 79 -19.32 3.04 8.42
N TRP A 80 -18.23 3.20 7.68
CA TRP A 80 -17.38 4.40 7.78
C TRP A 80 -18.06 5.66 7.21
N GLY A 81 -18.94 5.51 6.23
CA GLY A 81 -19.72 6.60 5.63
C GLY A 81 -20.29 6.23 4.25
N GLY A 82 -21.35 6.90 3.81
CA GLY A 82 -22.15 6.48 2.65
C GLY A 82 -21.38 6.33 1.33
N GLY A 83 -20.35 7.15 1.09
CA GLY A 83 -19.49 7.04 -0.11
C GLY A 83 -18.53 5.86 -0.10
N PHE A 84 -18.30 5.24 1.06
CA PHE A 84 -17.33 4.16 1.27
C PHE A 84 -17.97 2.77 1.19
N GLY A 85 -19.28 2.70 0.93
CA GLY A 85 -20.01 1.44 0.87
C GLY A 85 -20.09 0.75 2.23
N THR A 86 -20.05 -0.58 2.22
CA THR A 86 -20.41 -1.40 3.39
C THR A 86 -19.23 -1.83 4.25
N ARG A 87 -17.99 -1.58 3.86
CA ARG A 87 -16.80 -1.90 4.68
C ARG A 87 -15.67 -0.93 4.37
N TRP A 88 -14.85 -0.66 5.37
CA TRP A 88 -13.61 0.11 5.28
C TRP A 88 -12.46 -0.67 5.90
N LEU A 89 -11.32 -0.70 5.21
CA LEU A 89 -10.06 -1.29 5.64
C LEU A 89 -8.96 -0.22 5.45
N GLY A 90 -8.56 0.46 6.53
CA GLY A 90 -7.65 1.60 6.47
C GLY A 90 -6.18 1.19 6.34
N LEU A 91 -5.39 1.98 5.61
CA LEU A 91 -3.96 1.78 5.35
C LEU A 91 -3.11 2.86 6.05
N ASN A 92 -1.89 2.52 6.45
CA ASN A 92 -0.93 3.44 7.10
C ASN A 92 -0.15 4.34 6.11
N VAL A 93 -0.83 4.93 5.13
CA VAL A 93 -0.19 5.84 4.18
C VAL A 93 0.11 7.18 4.87
N PRO A 94 1.36 7.68 4.89
CA PRO A 94 1.74 8.78 5.79
C PRO A 94 1.22 10.15 5.34
N TRP A 95 0.87 10.31 4.06
CA TRP A 95 0.40 11.58 3.50
C TRP A 95 -1.13 11.72 3.42
N GLY A 96 -1.92 10.76 3.89
CA GLY A 96 -3.38 10.92 3.89
C GLY A 96 -4.15 9.72 4.39
N ILE A 97 -5.48 9.82 4.30
CA ILE A 97 -6.38 8.74 4.70
C ILE A 97 -6.66 7.90 3.45
N TYR A 98 -6.08 6.70 3.42
CA TYR A 98 -6.25 5.74 2.33
C TYR A 98 -6.80 4.42 2.87
N GLY A 99 -7.56 3.73 2.05
CA GLY A 99 -8.18 2.47 2.43
C GLY A 99 -8.66 1.65 1.23
N ILE A 100 -8.92 0.37 1.51
CA ILE A 100 -9.71 -0.51 0.67
C ILE A 100 -11.14 -0.45 1.21
N HIS A 101 -12.11 -0.14 0.35
CA HIS A 101 -13.49 0.05 0.80
C HIS A 101 -14.51 -0.33 -0.27
N GLY A 102 -15.78 -0.47 0.12
CA GLY A 102 -16.90 -0.70 -0.79
C GLY A 102 -17.20 0.52 -1.68
N THR A 103 -18.36 0.59 -2.32
CA THR A 103 -18.73 1.79 -3.06
C THR A 103 -20.23 1.93 -3.25
N ASN A 104 -20.71 3.17 -3.32
CA ASN A 104 -22.03 3.52 -3.82
C ASN A 104 -22.05 3.84 -5.32
N ARG A 105 -20.89 3.74 -6.00
CA ARG A 105 -20.73 3.93 -7.45
C ARG A 105 -20.19 2.65 -8.09
N PRO A 106 -20.99 1.57 -8.17
CA PRO A 106 -20.52 0.26 -8.64
C PRO A 106 -19.98 0.28 -10.07
N HIS A 107 -20.43 1.22 -10.92
CA HIS A 107 -19.92 1.42 -12.27
C HIS A 107 -18.46 1.93 -12.31
N SER A 108 -17.91 2.42 -11.19
CA SER A 108 -16.51 2.85 -11.12
C SER A 108 -15.51 1.70 -11.05
N ILE A 109 -15.96 0.49 -10.68
CA ILE A 109 -15.11 -0.69 -10.53
C ILE A 109 -14.49 -1.07 -11.89
N GLY A 110 -13.17 -1.27 -11.92
CA GLY A 110 -12.40 -1.50 -13.14
C GLY A 110 -11.81 -0.23 -13.77
N TRP A 111 -12.00 0.93 -13.14
CA TRP A 111 -11.53 2.23 -13.68
C TRP A 111 -10.70 3.01 -12.66
N SER A 112 -9.85 3.91 -13.17
CA SER A 112 -9.17 4.94 -12.38
C SER A 112 -10.14 6.10 -12.12
N ALA A 113 -10.90 6.03 -11.02
CA ALA A 113 -12.07 6.86 -10.75
C ALA A 113 -12.23 7.31 -9.28
N SER A 114 -11.28 6.97 -8.41
CA SER A 114 -11.26 7.36 -7.00
C SER A 114 -10.31 8.54 -6.75
N ALA A 115 -10.28 9.03 -5.51
CA ALA A 115 -9.29 10.01 -5.04
C ALA A 115 -8.04 9.34 -4.44
N GLY A 116 -7.72 8.13 -4.90
CA GLY A 116 -6.54 7.35 -4.48
C GLY A 116 -6.87 6.08 -3.69
N CYS A 117 -8.04 6.00 -3.05
CA CYS A 117 -8.49 4.78 -2.35
C CYS A 117 -8.81 3.64 -3.32
N ILE A 118 -8.74 2.40 -2.83
CA ILE A 118 -9.10 1.20 -3.59
C ILE A 118 -10.58 0.90 -3.36
N ARG A 119 -11.41 1.03 -4.39
CA ARG A 119 -12.83 0.70 -4.31
C ARG A 119 -13.08 -0.73 -4.76
N MET A 120 -13.93 -1.42 -4.03
CA MET A 120 -14.42 -2.77 -4.32
C MET A 120 -15.94 -2.76 -4.42
N ARG A 121 -16.51 -3.80 -5.04
CA ARG A 121 -17.95 -4.05 -4.93
C ARG A 121 -18.26 -4.37 -3.46
N ASN A 122 -19.44 -3.96 -2.97
CA ASN A 122 -19.81 -4.17 -1.57
C ASN A 122 -19.73 -5.64 -1.14
N ARG A 123 -20.25 -6.56 -1.97
CA ARG A 123 -20.14 -8.01 -1.71
C ARG A 123 -18.68 -8.52 -1.62
N ASP A 124 -17.79 -7.95 -2.43
CA ASP A 124 -16.39 -8.40 -2.51
C ASP A 124 -15.60 -7.86 -1.30
N VAL A 125 -15.84 -6.61 -0.88
CA VAL A 125 -15.21 -6.05 0.32
C VAL A 125 -15.75 -6.68 1.60
N GLU A 126 -17.00 -7.13 1.62
CA GLU A 126 -17.58 -7.87 2.74
C GLU A 126 -16.87 -9.22 2.93
N GLU A 127 -16.63 -9.96 1.85
CA GLU A 127 -15.83 -11.19 1.89
C GLU A 127 -14.39 -10.90 2.36
N LEU A 128 -13.73 -9.91 1.75
CA LEU A 128 -12.37 -9.50 2.12
C LEU A 128 -12.28 -9.10 3.60
N TYR A 129 -13.29 -8.38 4.10
CA TYR A 129 -13.35 -7.93 5.47
C TYR A 129 -13.37 -9.10 6.44
N GLU A 130 -14.14 -10.15 6.21
CA GLU A 130 -14.13 -11.30 7.13
C GLU A 130 -12.82 -12.10 7.03
N MET A 131 -12.18 -12.11 5.86
CA MET A 131 -10.96 -12.86 5.60
C MET A 131 -9.69 -12.25 6.20
N ILE A 132 -9.57 -10.93 6.22
CA ILE A 132 -8.30 -10.22 6.49
C ILE A 132 -8.26 -9.59 7.88
N ARG A 133 -7.13 -9.73 8.57
CA ARG A 133 -6.91 -9.17 9.91
C ARG A 133 -6.19 -7.81 9.88
N VAL A 134 -6.39 -6.99 10.90
CA VAL A 134 -5.52 -5.81 11.14
C VAL A 134 -4.07 -6.28 11.26
N GLY A 135 -3.15 -5.51 10.70
CA GLY A 135 -1.74 -5.84 10.57
C GLY A 135 -1.37 -6.56 9.26
N THR A 136 -2.34 -7.02 8.47
CA THR A 136 -2.07 -7.69 7.18
C THR A 136 -1.29 -6.77 6.25
N PRO A 137 -0.15 -7.23 5.68
CA PRO A 137 0.59 -6.47 4.67
C PRO A 137 -0.23 -6.25 3.40
N VAL A 138 -0.17 -5.03 2.87
CA VAL A 138 -0.81 -4.63 1.62
C VAL A 138 0.25 -4.04 0.71
N ARG A 139 0.58 -4.74 -0.37
CA ARG A 139 1.54 -4.28 -1.39
C ARG A 139 0.77 -3.69 -2.57
N ILE A 140 1.02 -2.44 -2.91
CA ILE A 140 0.44 -1.79 -4.08
C ILE A 140 1.55 -1.61 -5.11
N VAL A 141 1.36 -2.16 -6.30
CA VAL A 141 2.35 -2.19 -7.38
C VAL A 141 1.84 -1.59 -8.68
N GLY A 142 2.80 -1.07 -9.44
CA GLY A 142 2.65 -0.39 -10.72
C GLY A 142 3.73 0.68 -10.84
N ASP A 143 3.64 1.48 -11.89
CA ASP A 143 4.55 2.61 -12.09
C ASP A 143 4.13 3.83 -11.24
N PRO A 144 4.92 4.25 -10.24
CA PRO A 144 4.61 5.43 -9.42
C PRO A 144 4.67 6.75 -10.22
N LEU A 145 5.27 6.77 -11.41
CA LEU A 145 5.40 7.93 -12.28
C LEU A 145 4.52 7.83 -13.54
N GLN A 146 3.58 6.87 -13.60
CA GLN A 146 2.73 6.61 -14.77
C GLN A 146 2.10 7.87 -15.39
N TYR A 147 1.69 8.83 -14.56
CA TYR A 147 1.00 10.04 -14.99
C TYR A 147 1.89 11.28 -15.07
N MET A 148 3.17 11.19 -14.64
CA MET A 148 4.14 12.30 -14.59
C MET A 148 3.50 13.63 -14.19
N ARG A 149 2.78 13.63 -13.05
CA ARG A 149 2.00 14.79 -12.62
C ARG A 149 2.89 16.03 -12.52
N ARG A 150 2.33 17.20 -12.85
CA ARG A 150 2.98 18.49 -12.62
C ARG A 150 2.87 18.88 -11.14
N LEU A 151 3.85 18.49 -10.32
CA LEU A 151 3.78 18.57 -8.85
C LEU A 151 4.12 19.95 -8.31
N LYS A 152 3.27 20.45 -7.42
CA LYS A 152 3.40 21.76 -6.76
C LYS A 152 3.00 21.67 -5.29
N ASP A 153 3.13 22.79 -4.58
CA ASP A 153 2.73 22.91 -3.19
C ASP A 153 1.29 22.39 -2.95
N GLY A 154 1.14 21.55 -1.92
CA GLY A 154 -0.09 20.87 -1.56
C GLY A 154 -0.27 19.48 -2.19
N ASP A 155 0.48 19.14 -3.23
CA ASP A 155 0.38 17.80 -3.84
C ASP A 155 0.88 16.72 -2.88
N ILE A 156 0.24 15.55 -2.95
CA ILE A 156 0.61 14.37 -2.16
C ILE A 156 0.70 13.15 -3.07
N GLY A 157 1.52 12.18 -2.72
CA GLY A 157 1.62 10.92 -3.47
C GLY A 157 2.97 10.24 -3.40
N THR A 158 3.03 9.06 -4.02
CA THR A 158 4.28 8.30 -4.17
C THR A 158 5.27 9.03 -5.08
N ASP A 159 4.80 9.69 -6.13
CA ASP A 159 5.59 10.56 -7.01
C ASP A 159 6.27 11.72 -6.26
N VAL A 160 5.53 12.38 -5.36
CA VAL A 160 6.09 13.40 -4.45
C VAL A 160 7.19 12.81 -3.57
N TRP A 161 6.96 11.62 -3.00
CA TRP A 161 7.96 10.93 -2.19
C TRP A 161 9.23 10.63 -2.99
N LEU A 162 9.10 10.19 -4.25
CA LEU A 162 10.24 9.91 -5.13
C LEU A 162 11.05 11.17 -5.45
N VAL A 163 10.38 12.29 -5.72
CA VAL A 163 11.05 13.58 -5.90
C VAL A 163 11.80 14.00 -4.63
N GLN A 164 11.16 13.85 -3.46
CA GLN A 164 11.81 14.14 -2.18
C GLN A 164 13.03 13.25 -1.93
N ASP A 165 12.93 11.93 -2.14
CA ASP A 165 14.05 10.98 -1.97
C ASP A 165 15.20 11.33 -2.92
N ARG A 166 14.89 11.67 -4.18
CA ARG A 166 15.93 12.05 -5.14
C ARG A 166 16.61 13.36 -4.79
N LEU A 167 15.84 14.40 -4.44
CA LEU A 167 16.40 15.68 -4.00
C LEU A 167 17.24 15.52 -2.71
N LEU A 168 16.84 14.62 -1.81
CA LEU A 168 17.59 14.28 -0.61
C LEU A 168 18.94 13.63 -0.96
N ARG A 169 18.94 12.62 -1.84
CA ARG A 169 20.16 11.93 -2.29
C ARG A 169 21.14 12.85 -3.04
N LEU A 170 20.61 13.84 -3.76
CA LEU A 170 21.39 14.85 -4.45
C LEU A 170 21.86 15.99 -3.53
N GLY A 171 21.48 15.99 -2.26
CA GLY A 171 21.91 16.99 -1.26
C GLY A 171 21.12 18.30 -1.27
N PHE A 172 20.05 18.41 -2.05
CA PHE A 172 19.20 19.61 -2.13
C PHE A 172 18.10 19.65 -1.07
N TYR A 173 17.65 18.49 -0.58
CA TYR A 173 16.60 18.38 0.43
C TYR A 173 17.15 17.81 1.73
N ARG A 174 16.66 18.30 2.87
CA ARG A 174 17.05 17.85 4.22
C ARG A 174 15.85 17.50 5.10
N GLY A 175 14.63 17.67 4.57
CA GLY A 175 13.40 17.35 5.27
C GLY A 175 13.03 15.87 5.18
N PRO A 176 11.95 15.45 5.86
CA PRO A 176 11.46 14.09 5.75
C PRO A 176 10.86 13.82 4.36
N CYS A 177 11.12 12.64 3.82
CA CYS A 177 10.41 12.12 2.65
C CYS A 177 9.06 11.58 3.09
N ASN A 178 8.06 12.46 3.15
CA ASN A 178 6.74 12.19 3.68
C ASN A 178 5.65 12.14 2.61
N GLY A 179 6.01 12.28 1.33
CA GLY A 179 5.08 12.28 0.21
C GLY A 179 4.13 13.48 0.19
N ARG A 180 4.49 14.59 0.86
CA ARG A 180 3.76 15.87 0.83
C ARG A 180 4.64 16.97 0.26
N PHE A 181 4.23 17.56 -0.85
CA PHE A 181 4.96 18.62 -1.52
C PHE A 181 4.68 19.91 -0.77
N SER A 182 5.65 20.33 0.04
CA SER A 182 5.56 21.54 0.88
C SER A 182 6.50 22.61 0.37
N LEU A 183 6.42 23.81 0.95
CA LEU A 183 7.39 24.90 0.72
C LEU A 183 8.86 24.46 0.87
N SER A 184 9.16 23.51 1.77
CA SER A 184 10.52 22.98 1.92
C SER A 184 10.96 22.12 0.72
N THR A 185 10.05 21.31 0.17
CA THR A 185 10.28 20.56 -1.07
C THR A 185 10.40 21.49 -2.26
N GLN A 186 9.54 22.52 -2.34
CA GLN A 186 9.62 23.55 -3.37
C GLN A 186 10.96 24.29 -3.34
N ALA A 187 11.44 24.68 -2.16
CA ALA A 187 12.72 25.36 -2.02
C ALA A 187 13.89 24.48 -2.47
N ALA A 188 13.86 23.19 -2.12
CA ALA A 188 14.86 22.22 -2.56
C ALA A 188 14.83 22.02 -4.09
N LEU A 189 13.64 21.92 -4.67
CA LEU A 189 13.47 21.82 -6.12
C LEU A 189 14.02 23.06 -6.83
N LYS A 190 13.71 24.27 -6.35
CA LYS A 190 14.26 25.53 -6.92
C LYS A 190 15.79 25.59 -6.84
N ALA A 191 16.38 25.06 -5.78
CA ALA A 191 17.83 24.98 -5.67
C ALA A 191 18.41 23.98 -6.69
N PHE A 192 17.75 22.84 -6.87
CA PHE A 192 18.11 21.85 -7.89
C PHE A 192 17.98 22.41 -9.31
N GLU A 193 16.84 23.02 -9.66
CA GLU A 193 16.59 23.66 -10.96
C GLU A 193 17.70 24.66 -11.33
N ARG A 194 18.09 25.52 -10.37
CA ARG A 194 19.23 26.45 -10.55
C ARG A 194 20.53 25.74 -10.88
N SER A 195 20.82 24.64 -10.19
CA SER A 195 22.05 23.86 -10.43
C SER A 195 22.08 23.19 -11.81
N GLN A 196 20.91 22.86 -12.34
CA GLN A 196 20.74 22.19 -13.63
C GLN A 196 20.49 23.18 -14.79
N HIS A 197 20.54 24.49 -14.53
CA HIS A 197 20.20 25.54 -15.51
C HIS A 197 18.79 25.38 -16.11
N LEU A 198 17.84 24.89 -15.30
CA LEU A 198 16.43 24.75 -15.66
C LEU A 198 15.64 26.00 -15.28
N PRO A 199 14.42 26.20 -15.85
CA PRO A 199 13.49 27.22 -15.37
C PRO A 199 13.20 27.04 -13.88
N VAL A 200 13.39 28.12 -13.10
CA VAL A 200 13.27 28.07 -11.64
C VAL A 200 11.85 28.43 -11.20
N ASP A 201 10.89 27.56 -11.45
CA ASP A 201 9.48 27.78 -11.06
C ASP A 201 9.09 27.03 -9.77
N GLY A 202 9.89 26.03 -9.35
CA GLY A 202 9.61 25.19 -8.20
C GLY A 202 8.35 24.35 -8.37
N VAL A 203 8.06 23.94 -9.60
CA VAL A 203 6.98 23.04 -9.95
C VAL A 203 7.56 21.91 -10.79
N VAL A 204 7.46 20.68 -10.30
CA VAL A 204 8.00 19.52 -11.01
C VAL A 204 7.30 19.38 -12.34
N SER A 205 8.07 19.36 -13.41
CA SER A 205 7.66 19.09 -14.76
C SER A 205 8.39 17.86 -15.31
N VAL A 206 8.05 17.46 -16.54
CA VAL A 206 8.76 16.37 -17.24
C VAL A 206 10.28 16.61 -17.29
N ARG A 207 10.71 17.87 -17.48
CA ARG A 207 12.14 18.22 -17.50
C ARG A 207 12.82 17.93 -16.17
N ASP A 208 12.13 18.20 -15.07
CA ASP A 208 12.63 17.94 -13.73
C ASP A 208 12.70 16.44 -13.47
N TYR A 209 11.71 15.66 -13.91
CA TYR A 209 11.78 14.19 -13.80
C TYR A 209 13.00 13.61 -14.54
N HIS A 210 13.29 14.05 -15.77
CA HIS A 210 14.51 13.63 -16.49
C HIS A 210 15.77 14.08 -15.76
N ALA A 211 15.86 15.34 -15.36
CA ALA A 211 17.05 15.87 -14.68
C ALA A 211 17.29 15.20 -13.32
N LEU A 212 16.23 14.82 -12.62
CA LEU A 212 16.28 14.04 -11.38
C LEU A 212 16.68 12.57 -11.65
N GLY A 213 16.76 12.13 -12.90
CA GLY A 213 17.03 10.74 -13.27
C GLY A 213 15.93 9.78 -12.78
N LEU A 214 14.69 10.27 -12.75
CA LEU A 214 13.50 9.50 -12.39
C LEU A 214 12.84 8.87 -13.62
N ILE A 215 13.13 9.40 -14.80
CA ILE A 215 12.72 8.88 -16.12
C ILE A 215 13.90 9.02 -17.10
N GLU A 216 13.90 8.19 -18.14
CA GLU A 216 14.89 8.22 -19.24
C GLU A 216 14.51 9.26 -20.30
#